data_AF-A0A6B1KVD2-F1
#
_entry.id   AF-A0A6B1KVD2-F1
#
_cell.length_a   1.000
_cell.length_b   1.000
_cell.length_c   1.000
_cell.angle_alpha   90.00
_cell.angle_beta   90.00
_cell.angle_gamma   90.00
#
_symmetry.space_group_name_H-M   'P 1'
#
loop_
_entity.id
_entity.type
_entity.pdbx_description
1 polymer ?
#
loop_
_entity_poly.entity_id
_entity_poly.type
_entity_poly.pdbx_seq_one_letter_code
_entity_poly.pdbx_strand_id
1 'polypeptide(L)'
;MRLAGAHAAVRRIWTVELRPRAGGHTLICPTCTAHTSPLTGPSARSAVMAHLARHARADALPAYLRSCQCRMRGCVWHPRHRGCAGPVLLALTRDRSGRTWRLADSCAACAAATSHTAVVPDTLPGGPRPLPPACPSPSGRQPCPGLPERVRVREMLTYLGTALPRFTSPAARLLALQCALRADALGRVRLPAGLLRGMRLRANGELWLELAHAGWLELPDFRALPLQLRLLDAAVLDQAPGRRARCRAAHWALRPAPLALPAAAPALRLAALVLATHSPTEAEHSPDMDVLARLCGHSPQQTRELLDRLVTTGTLSAWQHNRVTDEVFWQLPQSQT
;
A
#
# COMPACT_ATOMS: atom_id res chain seq x y z
N MET A 1 -19.64 -45.97 -2.22
CA MET A 1 -20.29 -44.67 -2.48
C MET A 1 -19.22 -43.62 -2.81
N ARG A 2 -19.12 -43.19 -4.07
CA ARG A 2 -18.25 -42.09 -4.51
C ARG A 2 -19.15 -40.87 -4.74
N LEU A 3 -19.06 -39.85 -3.89
CA LEU A 3 -19.59 -38.52 -4.20
C LEU A 3 -18.49 -37.73 -4.91
N ALA A 4 -18.31 -38.02 -6.20
CA ALA A 4 -17.63 -37.12 -7.11
C ALA A 4 -18.58 -35.95 -7.41
N GLY A 5 -18.63 -34.98 -6.50
CA GLY A 5 -19.22 -33.68 -6.79
C GLY A 5 -18.32 -32.97 -7.79
N ALA A 6 -18.62 -33.14 -9.08
CA ALA A 6 -18.08 -32.32 -10.15
C ALA A 6 -18.60 -30.88 -10.00
N HIS A 7 -18.11 -30.15 -9.00
CA HIS A 7 -18.16 -28.71 -9.02
C HIS A 7 -17.36 -28.29 -10.25
N ALA A 8 -18.06 -27.86 -11.30
CA ALA A 8 -17.45 -27.19 -12.44
C ALA A 8 -16.58 -26.07 -11.87
N ALA A 9 -15.27 -26.31 -11.78
CA ALA A 9 -14.35 -25.43 -11.09
C ALA A 9 -14.31 -24.11 -11.86
N VAL A 10 -15.03 -23.12 -11.35
CA VAL A 10 -15.15 -21.77 -11.91
C VAL A 10 -13.73 -21.27 -12.19
N ARG A 11 -13.41 -21.14 -13.48
CA ARG A 11 -12.09 -20.69 -13.93
C ARG A 11 -12.01 -19.19 -13.73
N ARG A 12 -11.45 -18.77 -12.60
CA ARG A 12 -11.15 -17.36 -12.29
C ARG A 12 -9.78 -16.99 -12.87
N ILE A 13 -9.70 -16.94 -14.19
CA ILE A 13 -8.50 -16.57 -14.94
C ILE A 13 -8.93 -15.56 -16.01
N TRP A 14 -8.49 -14.32 -15.89
CA TRP A 14 -8.71 -13.27 -16.90
C TRP A 14 -7.38 -12.87 -17.48
N THR A 15 -7.30 -12.80 -18.80
CA THR A 15 -6.08 -12.41 -19.51
C THR A 15 -6.40 -11.26 -20.44
N VAL A 16 -5.55 -10.25 -20.45
CA VAL A 16 -5.70 -9.05 -21.26
C VAL A 16 -4.38 -8.78 -21.99
N GLU A 17 -4.46 -8.44 -23.27
CA GLU A 17 -3.31 -8.17 -24.14
C GLU A 17 -3.33 -6.70 -24.60
N LEU A 18 -2.17 -6.04 -24.57
CA LEU A 18 -1.94 -4.72 -25.16
C LEU A 18 -1.26 -4.87 -26.52
N ARG A 19 -2.02 -4.63 -27.60
CA ARG A 19 -1.48 -4.63 -28.96
C ARG A 19 -1.12 -3.21 -29.42
N PRO A 20 0.07 -3.00 -30.00
CA PRO A 20 0.42 -1.74 -30.63
C PRO A 20 -0.38 -1.57 -31.92
N ARG A 21 -0.94 -0.37 -32.14
CA ARG A 21 -1.63 0.04 -33.37
C ARG A 21 -1.17 1.44 -33.74
N ALA A 22 -1.31 1.83 -35.02
CA ALA A 22 -1.01 3.20 -35.43
C ALA A 22 -1.81 4.20 -34.55
N GLY A 23 -1.10 5.05 -33.80
CA GLY A 23 -1.70 6.01 -32.87
C GLY A 23 -1.86 5.57 -31.41
N GLY A 24 -1.48 4.35 -31.00
CA GLY A 24 -1.52 3.97 -29.57
C GLY A 24 -1.56 2.47 -29.28
N HIS A 25 -1.89 2.11 -28.04
CA HIS A 25 -2.09 0.72 -27.63
C HIS A 25 -3.59 0.41 -27.54
N THR A 26 -3.99 -0.75 -28.07
CA THR A 26 -5.37 -1.26 -27.93
C THR A 26 -5.37 -2.40 -26.92
N LEU A 27 -6.31 -2.35 -25.97
CA LEU A 27 -6.53 -3.43 -25.01
C LEU A 27 -7.49 -4.45 -25.61
N ILE A 28 -7.05 -5.71 -25.65
CA ILE A 28 -7.82 -6.86 -26.11
C ILE A 28 -8.07 -7.78 -24.92
N CYS A 29 -9.33 -8.06 -24.64
CA CYS A 29 -9.77 -9.06 -23.68
C CYS A 29 -10.52 -10.14 -24.45
N PRO A 30 -10.17 -11.44 -24.34
CA PRO A 30 -10.89 -12.51 -25.02
C PRO A 30 -12.30 -12.73 -24.47
N THR A 31 -12.56 -12.26 -23.24
CA THR A 31 -13.86 -12.41 -22.56
C THR A 31 -14.80 -11.24 -22.85
N CYS A 32 -14.27 -10.06 -23.19
CA CYS A 32 -15.08 -8.92 -23.60
C CYS A 32 -15.02 -8.77 -25.12
N THR A 33 -16.18 -8.83 -25.78
CA THR A 33 -16.31 -8.56 -27.22
C THR A 33 -16.03 -7.09 -27.58
N ALA A 34 -15.86 -6.20 -26.59
CA ALA A 34 -15.59 -4.78 -26.80
C ALA A 34 -14.08 -4.49 -26.89
N HIS A 35 -13.64 -4.01 -28.06
CA HIS A 35 -12.33 -3.37 -28.23
C HIS A 35 -12.37 -1.97 -27.60
N THR A 36 -11.35 -1.63 -26.82
CA THR A 36 -11.23 -0.27 -26.26
C THR A 36 -10.61 0.69 -27.27
N SER A 37 -11.00 1.95 -27.21
CA SER A 37 -10.38 3.04 -27.99
C SER A 37 -8.86 3.10 -27.77
N PRO A 38 -8.06 3.60 -28.74
CA PRO A 38 -6.61 3.64 -28.62
C PRO A 38 -6.15 4.47 -27.40
N LEU A 39 -5.24 3.88 -26.62
CA LEU A 39 -4.73 4.42 -25.36
C LEU A 39 -3.27 4.86 -25.51
N THR A 40 -2.90 5.98 -24.89
CA THR A 40 -1.50 6.45 -24.78
C THR A 40 -0.75 5.71 -23.67
N GLY A 41 0.58 5.58 -23.79
CA GLY A 41 1.40 4.61 -23.02
C GLY A 41 1.14 4.48 -21.50
N PRO A 42 1.14 5.58 -20.71
CA PRO A 42 0.86 5.53 -19.27
C PRO A 42 -0.61 5.15 -18.96
N SER A 43 -1.55 5.60 -19.79
CA SER A 43 -2.99 5.29 -19.65
C SER A 43 -3.32 3.83 -19.96
N ALA A 44 -2.50 3.17 -20.80
CA ALA A 44 -2.73 1.79 -21.21
C ALA A 44 -2.61 0.78 -20.05
N ARG A 45 -1.64 0.95 -19.15
CA ARG A 45 -1.48 0.05 -17.98
C ARG A 45 -2.61 0.22 -16.98
N SER A 46 -2.98 1.46 -16.66
CA SER A 46 -4.10 1.76 -15.77
C SER A 46 -5.41 1.23 -16.33
N ALA A 47 -5.64 1.33 -17.65
CA ALA A 47 -6.80 0.77 -18.30
C ALA A 47 -6.85 -0.77 -18.22
N VAL A 48 -5.71 -1.46 -18.36
CA VAL A 48 -5.63 -2.91 -18.16
C VAL A 48 -6.00 -3.30 -16.73
N MET A 49 -5.44 -2.62 -15.73
CA MET A 49 -5.76 -2.91 -14.33
C MET A 49 -7.24 -2.65 -14.02
N ALA A 50 -7.78 -1.53 -14.47
CA ALA A 50 -9.21 -1.21 -14.29
C ALA A 50 -10.12 -2.24 -14.99
N HIS A 51 -9.73 -2.71 -16.17
CA HIS A 51 -10.47 -3.72 -16.92
C HIS A 51 -10.46 -5.09 -16.22
N LEU A 52 -9.28 -5.55 -15.77
CA LEU A 52 -9.13 -6.79 -15.01
C LEU A 52 -9.87 -6.73 -13.66
N ALA A 53 -9.85 -5.58 -12.98
CA ALA A 53 -10.58 -5.39 -11.73
C ALA A 53 -12.11 -5.51 -11.95
N ARG A 54 -12.63 -5.04 -13.09
CA ARG A 54 -14.05 -5.19 -13.43
C ARG A 54 -14.46 -6.65 -13.52
N HIS A 55 -13.65 -7.47 -14.21
CA HIS A 55 -13.86 -8.91 -14.28
C HIS A 55 -13.83 -9.58 -12.90
N ALA A 56 -12.80 -9.28 -12.10
CA ALA A 56 -12.66 -9.88 -10.77
C ALA A 56 -13.84 -9.58 -9.83
N ARG A 57 -14.45 -8.39 -9.96
CA ARG A 57 -15.66 -7.98 -9.23
C ARG A 57 -16.93 -8.63 -9.78
N ALA A 58 -17.11 -8.65 -11.11
CA ALA A 58 -18.29 -9.25 -11.75
C ALA A 58 -18.40 -10.74 -11.43
N ASP A 59 -17.26 -11.44 -11.42
CA ASP A 59 -17.21 -12.87 -11.18
C ASP A 59 -16.94 -13.21 -9.72
N ALA A 60 -17.17 -12.31 -8.75
CA ALA A 60 -16.80 -12.47 -7.34
C ALA A 60 -17.25 -13.82 -6.72
N LEU A 61 -16.32 -14.49 -6.04
CA LEU A 61 -16.50 -15.84 -5.50
C LEU A 61 -16.00 -15.89 -4.06
N PRO A 62 -16.75 -16.50 -3.11
CA PRO A 62 -16.31 -16.71 -1.74
C PRO A 62 -14.98 -17.47 -1.66
N ALA A 63 -14.13 -17.13 -0.69
CA ALA A 63 -12.79 -17.70 -0.54
C ALA A 63 -12.77 -19.24 -0.47
N TYR A 64 -13.78 -19.84 0.17
CA TYR A 64 -13.90 -21.30 0.30
C TYR A 64 -14.26 -22.02 -1.01
N LEU A 65 -14.71 -21.30 -2.03
CA LEU A 65 -14.96 -21.84 -3.38
C LEU A 65 -13.81 -21.52 -4.35
N ARG A 66 -12.83 -20.72 -3.93
CA ARG A 66 -11.65 -20.42 -4.75
C ARG A 66 -10.69 -21.59 -4.69
N SER A 67 -10.14 -21.92 -5.86
CA SER A 67 -9.10 -22.94 -5.99
C SER A 67 -7.93 -22.37 -6.77
N CYS A 68 -6.72 -22.82 -6.43
CA CYS A 68 -5.54 -22.43 -7.17
C CYS A 68 -5.67 -22.90 -8.62
N GLN A 69 -5.60 -21.96 -9.56
CA GLN A 69 -5.76 -22.24 -10.98
C GLN A 69 -4.48 -22.82 -11.62
N CYS A 70 -3.42 -23.07 -10.83
CA CYS A 70 -2.21 -23.82 -11.23
C CYS A 70 -2.54 -25.22 -11.80
N ARG A 71 -3.57 -25.88 -11.25
CA ARG A 71 -4.04 -27.28 -11.50
C ARG A 71 -2.92 -28.27 -11.85
N MET A 72 -1.92 -28.43 -10.97
CA MET A 72 -0.70 -29.20 -11.25
C MET A 72 -0.90 -30.62 -11.84
N ARG A 73 -0.62 -30.76 -13.13
CA ARG A 73 0.60 -31.36 -13.72
C ARG A 73 0.95 -30.53 -14.97
N GLY A 74 2.19 -30.07 -15.12
CA GLY A 74 2.64 -29.31 -16.31
C GLY A 74 2.20 -27.84 -16.39
N CYS A 75 1.95 -27.17 -15.26
CA CYS A 75 1.61 -25.74 -15.27
C CYS A 75 2.76 -24.90 -15.83
N VAL A 76 2.48 -24.10 -16.85
CA VAL A 76 3.48 -23.23 -17.52
C VAL A 76 3.66 -21.87 -16.84
N TRP A 77 2.94 -21.60 -15.75
CA TRP A 77 2.95 -20.27 -15.10
C TRP A 77 4.19 -20.08 -14.25
N HIS A 78 4.69 -21.14 -13.62
CA HIS A 78 5.85 -21.10 -12.75
C HIS A 78 6.77 -22.31 -13.00
N PRO A 79 8.06 -22.21 -12.66
CA PRO A 79 8.95 -23.36 -12.60
C PRO A 79 8.41 -24.47 -11.67
N ARG A 80 9.01 -25.66 -11.74
CA ARG A 80 8.65 -26.76 -10.83
C ARG A 80 8.95 -26.35 -9.38
N HIS A 81 7.96 -26.50 -8.50
CA HIS A 81 8.10 -26.28 -7.06
C HIS A 81 7.37 -27.40 -6.28
N ARG A 82 7.47 -27.39 -4.94
CA ARG A 82 6.98 -28.48 -4.06
C ARG A 82 5.47 -28.70 -4.09
N GLY A 83 4.72 -27.82 -4.74
CA GLY A 83 3.31 -27.98 -5.05
C GLY A 83 2.41 -26.87 -4.52
N CYS A 84 1.13 -26.89 -4.91
CA CYS A 84 0.20 -25.82 -4.58
C CYS A 84 -0.15 -25.86 -3.08
N ALA A 85 0.40 -24.93 -2.30
CA ALA A 85 0.20 -24.79 -0.85
C ALA A 85 -0.09 -23.34 -0.44
N GLY A 86 -0.71 -23.17 0.74
CA GLY A 86 -1.09 -21.88 1.30
C GLY A 86 -2.45 -21.36 0.82
N PRO A 87 -2.90 -20.19 1.34
CA PRO A 87 -4.20 -19.61 0.97
C PRO A 87 -4.25 -19.27 -0.51
N VAL A 88 -5.45 -19.36 -1.11
CA VAL A 88 -5.71 -18.92 -2.49
C VAL A 88 -5.89 -17.41 -2.50
N LEU A 89 -5.05 -16.75 -3.28
CA LEU A 89 -4.96 -15.30 -3.41
C LEU A 89 -5.27 -14.90 -4.85
N LEU A 90 -5.69 -13.65 -5.05
CA LEU A 90 -5.80 -13.10 -6.39
C LEU A 90 -4.42 -12.60 -6.84
N ALA A 91 -3.87 -13.19 -7.89
CA ALA A 91 -2.52 -12.91 -8.37
C ALA A 91 -2.57 -12.23 -9.75
N LEU A 92 -1.94 -11.05 -9.85
CA LEU A 92 -1.74 -10.32 -11.10
C LEU A 92 -0.35 -10.62 -11.64
N THR A 93 -0.26 -11.37 -12.72
CA THR A 93 0.98 -11.72 -13.40
C THR A 93 1.12 -10.94 -14.70
N ARG A 94 2.29 -10.34 -14.90
CA ARG A 94 2.67 -9.72 -16.17
C ARG A 94 3.59 -10.66 -16.94
N ASP A 95 3.36 -10.82 -18.24
CA ASP A 95 4.29 -11.57 -19.08
C ASP A 95 5.63 -10.83 -19.26
N ARG A 96 6.67 -11.56 -19.71
CA ARG A 96 8.00 -10.99 -19.95
C ARG A 96 8.01 -9.93 -21.05
N SER A 97 7.11 -10.06 -22.04
CA SER A 97 6.95 -9.06 -23.11
C SER A 97 6.35 -7.75 -22.60
N GLY A 98 5.72 -7.80 -21.42
CA GLY A 98 5.00 -6.71 -20.80
C GLY A 98 3.68 -6.35 -21.45
N ARG A 99 3.24 -7.13 -22.45
CA ARG A 99 2.04 -6.91 -23.27
C ARG A 99 0.85 -7.69 -22.75
N THR A 100 1.09 -8.82 -22.09
CA THR A 100 0.02 -9.68 -21.57
C THR A 100 -0.04 -9.58 -20.06
N TRP A 101 -1.23 -9.36 -19.55
CA TRP A 101 -1.52 -9.30 -18.12
C TRP A 101 -2.56 -10.35 -17.79
N ARG A 102 -2.30 -11.12 -16.74
CA ARG A 102 -3.19 -12.17 -16.27
C ARG A 102 -3.55 -11.91 -14.83
N LEU A 103 -4.83 -11.97 -14.51
CA LEU A 103 -5.34 -11.99 -13.15
C LEU A 103 -5.94 -13.37 -12.90
N ALA A 104 -5.44 -14.08 -11.89
CA ALA A 104 -5.90 -15.43 -11.59
C ALA A 104 -5.85 -15.77 -10.11
N ASP A 105 -6.76 -16.63 -9.66
CA ASP A 105 -6.66 -17.24 -8.34
C ASP A 105 -5.46 -18.19 -8.28
N SER A 106 -4.48 -17.89 -7.41
CA SER A 106 -3.25 -18.66 -7.21
C SER A 106 -2.97 -18.82 -5.72
N CYS A 107 -2.54 -19.99 -5.28
CA CYS A 107 -2.12 -20.16 -3.90
C CYS A 107 -0.82 -19.39 -3.62
N ALA A 108 -0.56 -19.07 -2.35
CA ALA A 108 0.64 -18.33 -1.94
C ALA A 108 1.94 -18.94 -2.50
N ALA A 109 2.09 -20.27 -2.49
CA ALA A 109 3.28 -20.92 -3.05
C ALA A 109 3.41 -20.72 -4.57
N CYS A 110 2.31 -20.83 -5.32
CA CYS A 110 2.29 -20.60 -6.76
C CYS A 110 2.52 -19.14 -7.12
N ALA A 111 1.93 -18.21 -6.37
CA ALA A 111 2.12 -16.78 -6.55
C ALA A 111 3.60 -16.40 -6.34
N ALA A 112 4.24 -16.94 -5.29
CA ALA A 112 5.66 -16.73 -5.01
C ALA A 112 6.57 -17.34 -6.09
N ALA A 113 6.19 -18.48 -6.66
CA ALA A 113 6.97 -19.15 -7.70
C ALA A 113 6.81 -18.53 -9.11
N THR A 114 5.79 -17.70 -9.33
CA THR A 114 5.47 -17.12 -10.64
C THR A 114 6.20 -15.77 -10.80
N SER A 115 7.11 -15.67 -11.76
CA SER A 115 7.83 -14.41 -12.03
C SER A 115 6.89 -13.26 -12.41
N HIS A 116 7.26 -12.02 -12.07
CA HIS A 116 6.49 -10.80 -12.38
C HIS A 116 5.02 -10.85 -11.89
N THR A 117 4.80 -11.48 -10.74
CA THR A 117 3.49 -11.61 -10.11
C THR A 117 3.38 -10.72 -8.89
N ALA A 118 2.29 -9.98 -8.78
CA ALA A 118 1.90 -9.23 -7.60
C ALA A 118 0.62 -9.84 -7.01
N VAL A 119 0.58 -10.01 -5.69
CA VAL A 119 -0.65 -10.40 -4.99
C VAL A 119 -1.55 -9.17 -4.89
N VAL A 120 -2.78 -9.30 -5.37
CA VAL A 120 -3.83 -8.30 -5.23
C VAL A 120 -4.52 -8.54 -3.89
N PRO A 121 -4.49 -7.59 -2.94
CA PRO A 121 -5.19 -7.73 -1.68
C PRO A 121 -6.70 -7.92 -1.91
N ASP A 122 -7.29 -8.89 -1.21
CA ASP A 122 -8.74 -9.12 -1.21
C ASP A 122 -9.42 -7.89 -0.59
N THR A 123 -9.91 -7.01 -1.46
CA THR A 123 -10.61 -5.77 -1.13
C THR A 123 -12.11 -5.87 -1.37
N LEU A 124 -12.65 -7.09 -1.60
CA LEU A 124 -14.08 -7.27 -1.78
C LEU A 124 -14.83 -7.08 -0.44
N PRO A 125 -15.86 -6.21 -0.38
CA PRO A 125 -16.71 -6.06 0.79
C PRO A 125 -17.80 -7.16 0.80
N GLY A 126 -17.94 -7.86 1.93
CA GLY A 126 -19.16 -8.63 2.23
C GLY A 126 -18.94 -10.07 2.72
N GLY A 127 -19.18 -10.30 4.01
CA GLY A 127 -19.39 -11.62 4.62
C GLY A 127 -18.98 -11.66 6.10
N PRO A 128 -19.92 -11.83 7.06
CA PRO A 128 -19.55 -12.03 8.46
C PRO A 128 -18.82 -13.36 8.60
N ARG A 129 -17.56 -13.31 9.05
CA ARG A 129 -16.77 -14.51 9.35
C ARG A 129 -17.40 -15.23 10.56
N PRO A 130 -17.81 -16.51 10.44
CA PRO A 130 -18.14 -17.30 11.62
C PRO A 130 -16.88 -17.43 12.49
N LEU A 131 -16.97 -17.04 13.76
CA LEU A 131 -15.92 -17.33 14.73
C LEU A 131 -15.75 -18.86 14.81
N PRO A 132 -14.52 -19.40 14.70
CA PRO A 132 -14.29 -20.80 15.02
C PRO A 132 -14.53 -21.03 16.52
N PRO A 133 -15.08 -22.18 16.94
CA PRO A 133 -15.19 -22.54 18.35
C PRO A 133 -13.80 -22.64 18.96
N ALA A 134 -13.68 -22.08 20.16
CA ALA A 134 -12.45 -22.01 20.94
C ALA A 134 -11.94 -23.42 21.28
N CYS A 135 -10.83 -23.83 20.67
CA CYS A 135 -9.92 -24.80 21.28
C CYS A 135 -8.77 -24.03 21.94
N PRO A 136 -8.37 -24.40 23.16
CA PRO A 136 -7.31 -23.70 23.89
C PRO A 136 -5.97 -23.93 23.17
N SER A 137 -5.47 -22.86 22.54
CA SER A 137 -4.10 -22.85 22.00
C SER A 137 -3.13 -22.55 23.14
N PRO A 138 -1.94 -23.17 23.16
CA PRO A 138 -0.96 -22.97 24.22
C PRO A 138 -0.50 -21.52 24.25
N SER A 139 -0.47 -21.01 25.47
CA SER A 139 -0.03 -19.68 25.90
C SER A 139 1.28 -19.23 25.25
N GLY A 140 1.33 -17.95 24.85
CA GLY A 140 2.56 -17.17 24.95
C GLY A 140 3.18 -16.65 23.66
N ARG A 141 2.52 -15.69 22.99
CA ARG A 141 3.21 -14.53 22.39
C ARG A 141 2.23 -13.37 22.34
N GLN A 142 2.38 -12.45 23.31
CA GLN A 142 1.74 -11.15 23.29
C GLN A 142 2.03 -10.48 21.93
N PRO A 143 1.02 -10.06 21.14
CA PRO A 143 1.28 -9.24 19.96
C PRO A 143 1.93 -7.93 20.41
N CYS A 144 3.10 -7.60 19.87
CA CYS A 144 3.71 -6.29 20.11
C CYS A 144 2.69 -5.18 19.78
N PRO A 145 2.43 -4.23 20.70
CA PRO A 145 1.55 -3.09 20.44
C PRO A 145 2.06 -2.32 19.20
N GLY A 146 1.19 -2.09 18.20
CA GLY A 146 1.50 -1.21 17.07
C GLY A 146 1.86 -1.88 15.73
N LEU A 147 2.03 -3.21 15.66
CA LEU A 147 2.28 -3.91 14.38
C LEU A 147 1.21 -3.64 13.31
N PRO A 148 -0.10 -3.78 13.59
CA PRO A 148 -1.12 -3.51 12.57
C PRO A 148 -1.19 -2.01 12.23
N GLU A 149 -1.01 -1.12 13.21
CA GLU A 149 -0.93 0.33 12.97
C GLU A 149 0.25 0.69 12.04
N ARG A 150 1.41 0.11 12.29
CA ARG A 150 2.63 0.31 11.51
C ARG A 150 2.48 -0.12 10.06
N VAL A 151 1.96 -1.33 9.82
CA VAL A 151 1.70 -1.84 8.46
C VAL A 151 0.76 -0.88 7.72
N ARG A 152 -0.29 -0.38 8.39
CA ARG A 152 -1.22 0.58 7.78
C ARG A 152 -0.56 1.92 7.43
N VAL A 153 0.29 2.44 8.30
CA VAL A 153 1.01 3.69 8.00
C VAL A 153 2.00 3.47 6.86
N ARG A 154 2.66 2.31 6.79
CA ARG A 154 3.52 1.93 5.65
C ARG A 154 2.73 1.92 4.34
N GLU A 155 1.62 1.19 4.30
CA GLU A 155 0.72 1.12 3.13
C GLU A 155 0.28 2.51 2.68
N MET A 156 -0.15 3.36 3.61
CA MET A 156 -0.59 4.71 3.31
C MET A 156 0.55 5.62 2.84
N LEU A 157 1.74 5.52 3.44
CA LEU A 157 2.92 6.26 2.98
C LEU A 157 3.34 5.83 1.57
N THR A 158 3.35 4.52 1.28
CA THR A 158 3.63 4.00 -0.05
C THR A 158 2.63 4.54 -1.06
N TYR A 159 1.35 4.54 -0.70
CA TYR A 159 0.29 5.11 -1.51
C TYR A 159 0.47 6.62 -1.76
N LEU A 160 0.75 7.42 -0.72
CA LEU A 160 1.04 8.85 -0.88
C LEU A 160 2.32 9.09 -1.69
N GLY A 161 3.30 8.19 -1.62
CA GLY A 161 4.51 8.20 -2.44
C GLY A 161 4.22 8.06 -3.94
N THR A 162 3.11 7.43 -4.32
CA THR A 162 2.69 7.28 -5.72
C THR A 162 1.64 8.29 -6.14
N ALA A 163 0.73 8.66 -5.24
CA ALA A 163 -0.41 9.52 -5.53
C ALA A 163 -0.05 11.03 -5.49
N LEU A 164 0.84 11.44 -4.59
CA LEU A 164 1.26 12.84 -4.50
C LEU A 164 2.44 13.14 -5.43
N PRO A 165 2.46 14.32 -6.09
CA PRO A 165 3.59 14.76 -6.89
C PRO A 165 4.91 14.75 -6.10
N ARG A 166 6.03 14.51 -6.79
CA ARG A 166 7.37 14.41 -6.15
C ARG A 166 7.79 15.68 -5.43
N PHE A 167 7.34 16.85 -5.89
CA PHE A 167 7.60 18.14 -5.28
C PHE A 167 6.74 18.41 -4.04
N THR A 168 5.80 17.51 -3.71
CA THR A 168 4.95 17.68 -2.53
C THR A 168 5.79 17.69 -1.26
N SER A 169 5.75 18.79 -0.54
CA SER A 169 6.57 19.04 0.64
C SER A 169 6.36 17.97 1.73
N PRO A 170 7.37 17.69 2.57
CA PRO A 170 7.24 16.74 3.66
C PRO A 170 6.12 17.10 4.65
N ALA A 171 5.92 18.40 4.86
CA ALA A 171 4.86 18.92 5.72
C ALA A 171 3.47 18.65 5.13
N ALA A 172 3.28 18.84 3.82
CA ALA A 172 2.04 18.49 3.13
C ALA A 172 1.82 16.97 3.09
N ARG A 173 2.88 16.16 2.92
CA ARG A 173 2.78 14.68 2.99
C ARG A 173 2.35 14.18 4.36
N LEU A 174 2.88 14.75 5.45
CA LEU A 174 2.43 14.46 6.81
C LEU A 174 0.97 14.86 7.03
N LEU A 175 0.56 16.01 6.50
CA LEU A 175 -0.81 16.47 6.56
C LEU A 175 -1.74 15.52 5.81
N ALA A 176 -1.39 15.16 4.57
CA ALA A 176 -2.13 14.22 3.74
C ALA A 176 -2.27 12.85 4.42
N LEU A 177 -1.20 12.35 5.06
CA LEU A 177 -1.23 11.12 5.85
C LEU A 177 -2.25 11.20 6.99
N GLN A 178 -2.22 12.28 7.77
CA GLN A 178 -3.17 12.46 8.87
C GLN A 178 -4.61 12.63 8.37
N CYS A 179 -4.81 13.32 7.24
CA CYS A 179 -6.12 13.42 6.61
C CYS A 179 -6.64 12.05 6.17
N ALA A 180 -5.83 11.29 5.43
CA ALA A 180 -6.21 9.97 4.92
C ALA A 180 -6.56 8.98 6.04
N LEU A 181 -5.76 8.95 7.11
CA LEU A 181 -6.01 8.05 8.24
C LEU A 181 -7.18 8.50 9.14
N ARG A 182 -7.62 9.76 9.05
CA ARG A 182 -8.72 10.32 9.87
C ARG A 182 -10.02 10.56 9.09
N ALA A 183 -10.00 10.33 7.77
CA ALA A 183 -11.17 10.45 6.93
C ALA A 183 -12.26 9.44 7.32
N ASP A 184 -13.51 9.88 7.24
CA ASP A 184 -14.68 9.00 7.26
C ASP A 184 -14.90 8.33 5.89
N ALA A 185 -15.97 7.52 5.79
CA ALA A 185 -16.30 6.82 4.55
C ALA A 185 -16.70 7.76 3.39
N LEU A 186 -17.03 9.02 3.70
CA LEU A 186 -17.38 10.05 2.73
C LEU A 186 -16.18 10.96 2.40
N GLY A 187 -14.99 10.63 2.91
CA GLY A 187 -13.79 11.42 2.71
C GLY A 187 -13.70 12.69 3.54
N ARG A 188 -14.61 12.90 4.51
CA ARG A 188 -14.60 14.08 5.35
C ARG A 188 -13.62 13.88 6.49
N VAL A 189 -12.80 14.90 6.73
CA VAL A 189 -11.80 14.93 7.79
C VAL A 189 -12.10 16.09 8.72
N ARG A 190 -12.06 15.84 10.03
CA ARG A 190 -12.09 16.89 11.06
C ARG A 190 -10.74 16.93 11.76
N LEU A 191 -10.02 18.05 11.63
CA LEU A 191 -8.70 18.22 12.23
C LEU A 191 -8.76 19.20 13.41
N PRO A 192 -8.49 18.73 14.64
CA PRO A 192 -8.39 19.62 15.78
C PRO A 192 -7.22 20.59 15.64
N ALA A 193 -7.43 21.85 16.00
CA ALA A 193 -6.35 22.85 15.93
C ALA A 193 -5.14 22.49 16.82
N GLY A 194 -5.37 21.74 17.92
CA GLY A 194 -4.31 21.20 18.77
C GLY A 194 -3.41 20.20 18.05
N LEU A 195 -3.96 19.38 17.14
CA LEU A 195 -3.20 18.44 16.31
C LEU A 195 -2.29 19.21 15.34
N LEU A 196 -2.86 20.20 14.62
CA LEU A 196 -2.10 21.03 13.69
C LEU A 196 -0.97 21.82 14.40
N ARG A 197 -1.21 22.31 15.61
CA ARG A 197 -0.17 22.94 16.46
C ARG A 197 0.91 21.94 16.85
N GLY A 198 0.53 20.76 17.34
CA GLY A 198 1.47 19.69 17.71
C GLY A 198 2.30 19.21 16.52
N MET A 199 1.79 19.33 15.29
CA MET A 199 2.53 19.06 14.06
C MET A 199 3.30 20.24 13.48
N ARG A 200 3.18 21.44 14.07
CA ARG A 200 3.72 22.70 13.54
C ARG A 200 3.26 23.01 12.11
N LEU A 201 2.03 22.62 11.76
CA LEU A 201 1.42 22.83 10.45
C LEU A 201 0.37 23.96 10.43
N ARG A 202 0.03 24.52 11.60
CA ARG A 202 -1.10 25.46 11.74
C ARG A 202 -0.91 26.78 10.98
N ALA A 203 0.32 27.27 10.84
CA ALA A 203 0.59 28.58 10.25
C ALA A 203 0.78 28.55 8.72
N ASN A 204 0.84 27.37 8.10
CA ASN A 204 1.29 27.23 6.71
C ASN A 204 0.11 26.98 5.78
N GLY A 205 -0.55 28.05 5.33
CA GLY A 205 -1.62 28.02 4.33
C GLY A 205 -1.19 27.35 3.01
N GLU A 206 0.08 27.52 2.65
CA GLU A 206 0.68 26.95 1.42
C GLU A 206 0.58 25.43 1.33
N LEU A 207 0.62 24.71 2.47
CA LEU A 207 0.50 23.25 2.48
C LEU A 207 -0.87 22.78 1.97
N TRP A 208 -1.92 23.56 2.27
CA TRP A 208 -3.28 23.26 1.83
C TRP A 208 -3.45 23.55 0.35
N LEU A 209 -2.86 24.65 -0.12
CA LEU A 209 -2.84 25.00 -1.54
C LEU A 209 -2.08 23.96 -2.35
N GLU A 210 -0.94 23.47 -1.85
CA GLU A 210 -0.15 22.42 -2.47
C GLU A 210 -0.95 21.12 -2.65
N LEU A 211 -1.65 20.68 -1.60
CA LEU A 211 -2.49 19.48 -1.67
C LEU A 211 -3.75 19.67 -2.53
N ALA A 212 -4.36 20.87 -2.51
CA ALA A 212 -5.49 21.18 -3.38
C ALA A 212 -5.07 21.24 -4.85
N HIS A 213 -3.91 21.82 -5.15
CA HIS A 213 -3.34 21.87 -6.51
C HIS A 213 -2.98 20.47 -7.02
N ALA A 214 -2.55 19.57 -6.13
CA ALA A 214 -2.36 18.16 -6.45
C ALA A 214 -3.68 17.38 -6.63
N GLY A 215 -4.84 18.02 -6.51
CA GLY A 215 -6.16 17.39 -6.61
C GLY A 215 -6.47 16.46 -5.44
N TRP A 216 -5.77 16.59 -4.32
CA TRP A 216 -5.88 15.65 -3.20
C TRP A 216 -7.04 15.94 -2.25
N LEU A 217 -7.32 17.22 -2.04
CA LEU A 217 -8.34 17.71 -1.13
C LEU A 217 -9.00 18.98 -1.66
N GLU A 218 -10.19 19.24 -1.16
CA GLU A 218 -10.84 20.54 -1.30
C GLU A 218 -10.28 21.52 -0.28
N LEU A 219 -10.05 22.76 -0.72
CA LEU A 219 -9.52 23.80 0.15
C LEU A 219 -10.49 24.00 1.34
N PRO A 220 -10.02 23.88 2.59
CA PRO A 220 -10.88 24.04 3.76
C PRO A 220 -11.29 25.50 3.95
N ASP A 221 -12.45 25.71 4.58
CA ASP A 221 -12.74 27.02 5.18
C ASP A 221 -11.86 27.20 6.42
N PHE A 222 -10.81 27.99 6.28
CA PHE A 222 -9.84 28.27 7.35
C PHE A 222 -10.44 29.05 8.54
N ARG A 223 -11.64 29.64 8.39
CA ARG A 223 -12.34 30.37 9.46
C ARG A 223 -13.16 29.42 10.34
N ALA A 224 -13.48 28.22 9.86
CA ALA A 224 -14.24 27.23 10.60
C ALA A 224 -13.35 26.41 11.56
N LEU A 225 -13.71 26.37 12.85
CA LEU A 225 -13.08 25.52 13.86
C LEU A 225 -14.10 24.51 14.40
N PRO A 226 -13.82 23.18 14.39
CA PRO A 226 -12.63 22.52 13.84
C PRO A 226 -12.56 22.59 12.31
N LEU A 227 -11.34 22.59 11.77
CA LEU A 227 -11.12 22.64 10.32
C LEU A 227 -11.69 21.38 9.67
N GLN A 228 -12.62 21.57 8.74
CA GLN A 228 -13.27 20.50 7.99
C GLN A 228 -12.83 20.56 6.53
N LEU A 229 -12.52 19.40 5.97
CA LEU A 229 -12.14 19.26 4.56
C LEU A 229 -12.64 17.94 4.00
N ARG A 230 -12.63 17.84 2.68
CA ARG A 230 -12.99 16.64 1.93
C ARG A 230 -11.80 16.17 1.10
N LEU A 231 -11.46 14.88 1.24
CA LEU A 231 -10.52 14.21 0.35
C LEU A 231 -11.22 13.90 -0.98
N LEU A 232 -10.52 14.15 -2.08
CA LEU A 232 -11.03 13.92 -3.43
C LEU A 232 -10.57 12.58 -4.02
N ASP A 233 -9.57 11.97 -3.41
CA ASP A 233 -8.98 10.74 -3.92
C ASP A 233 -9.80 9.50 -3.54
N ALA A 234 -10.42 8.89 -4.55
CA ALA A 234 -11.28 7.71 -4.40
C ALA A 234 -10.55 6.48 -3.84
N ALA A 235 -9.25 6.30 -4.13
CA ALA A 235 -8.48 5.16 -3.64
C ALA A 235 -8.16 5.26 -2.15
N VAL A 236 -8.20 6.45 -1.53
CA VAL A 236 -8.22 6.60 -0.07
C VAL A 236 -9.59 6.20 0.51
N LEU A 237 -10.67 6.54 -0.18
CA LEU A 237 -12.05 6.29 0.28
C LEU A 237 -12.43 4.81 0.23
N ASP A 238 -11.92 4.09 -0.77
CA ASP A 238 -12.15 2.66 -0.98
C ASP A 238 -11.32 1.77 -0.02
N GLN A 239 -10.41 2.36 0.78
CA GLN A 239 -9.62 1.59 1.74
C GLN A 239 -10.48 1.08 2.91
N ALA A 240 -10.54 -0.26 3.00
CA ALA A 240 -11.46 -1.03 3.82
C ALA A 240 -11.23 -1.14 5.36
N PRO A 241 -10.16 -0.63 6.02
CA PRO A 241 -10.08 -0.81 7.47
C PRO A 241 -11.10 0.05 8.20
N GLY A 242 -11.75 -0.50 9.23
CA GLY A 242 -12.72 0.23 10.05
C GLY A 242 -12.12 1.50 10.66
N ARG A 243 -12.94 2.55 10.81
CA ARG A 243 -12.56 3.89 11.31
C ARG A 243 -11.65 3.86 12.54
N ARG A 244 -11.91 2.96 13.49
CA ARG A 244 -11.11 2.81 14.73
C ARG A 244 -9.66 2.40 14.45
N ALA A 245 -9.43 1.48 13.51
CA ALA A 245 -8.08 1.04 13.15
C ALA A 245 -7.29 2.17 12.49
N ARG A 246 -7.92 2.92 11.57
CA ARG A 246 -7.28 4.09 10.95
C ARG A 246 -6.97 5.18 11.96
N CYS A 247 -7.86 5.43 12.92
CA CYS A 247 -7.61 6.38 14.00
C CYS A 247 -6.43 5.96 14.90
N ARG A 248 -6.27 4.67 15.21
CA ARG A 248 -5.09 4.17 15.93
C ARG A 248 -3.81 4.32 15.11
N ALA A 249 -3.85 4.01 13.82
CA ALA A 249 -2.73 4.24 12.91
C ALA A 249 -2.36 5.73 12.82
N ALA A 250 -3.35 6.63 12.75
CA ALA A 250 -3.15 8.08 12.75
C ALA A 250 -2.48 8.56 14.05
N HIS A 251 -2.87 7.97 15.19
CA HIS A 251 -2.27 8.29 16.48
C HIS A 251 -0.83 7.75 16.58
N TRP A 252 -0.61 6.50 16.19
CA TRP A 252 0.72 5.89 16.14
C TRP A 252 1.67 6.70 15.25
N ALA A 253 1.20 7.19 14.09
CA ALA A 253 2.01 8.01 13.19
C ALA A 253 2.51 9.33 13.81
N LEU A 254 1.89 9.82 14.88
CA LEU A 254 2.36 11.03 15.57
C LEU A 254 3.54 10.76 16.51
N ARG A 255 3.66 9.51 16.98
CA ARG A 255 4.67 9.01 17.93
C ARG A 255 5.01 7.56 17.58
N PRO A 256 5.71 7.34 16.46
CA PRO A 256 5.95 5.99 15.99
C PRO A 256 6.98 5.31 16.89
N ALA A 257 6.63 4.18 17.51
CA ALA A 257 7.62 3.33 18.16
C ALA A 257 8.35 2.51 17.08
N PRO A 258 9.68 2.38 17.11
CA PRO A 258 10.60 2.77 18.18
C PRO A 258 11.20 4.19 18.08
N LEU A 259 10.89 4.95 17.01
CA LEU A 259 11.48 6.28 16.75
C LEU A 259 10.56 7.42 17.19
N ALA A 260 10.55 7.74 18.49
CA ALA A 260 9.81 8.89 18.99
C ALA A 260 10.69 10.15 19.00
N LEU A 261 10.50 11.04 18.02
CA LEU A 261 11.13 12.37 18.08
C LEU A 261 10.29 13.34 18.93
N PRO A 262 10.94 14.16 19.78
CA PRO A 262 10.32 15.36 20.33
C PRO A 262 10.05 16.38 19.20
N ALA A 263 9.59 17.59 19.54
CA ALA A 263 9.11 18.60 18.59
C ALA A 263 10.16 19.00 17.52
N ALA A 264 10.21 18.24 16.43
CA ALA A 264 11.14 18.42 15.31
C ALA A 264 10.46 19.04 14.08
N ALA A 265 11.29 19.47 13.12
CA ALA A 265 10.83 19.95 11.83
C ALA A 265 10.00 18.85 11.10
N PRO A 266 8.97 19.21 10.32
CA PRO A 266 8.11 18.24 9.63
C PRO A 266 8.88 17.22 8.77
N ALA A 267 9.94 17.66 8.07
CA ALA A 267 10.79 16.78 7.27
C ALA A 267 11.46 15.68 8.12
N LEU A 268 12.03 16.04 9.27
CA LEU A 268 12.69 15.10 10.16
C LEU A 268 11.70 14.12 10.79
N ARG A 269 10.48 14.59 11.12
CA ARG A 269 9.41 13.74 11.64
C ARG A 269 8.90 12.75 10.59
N LEU A 270 8.76 13.17 9.33
CA LEU A 270 8.38 12.28 8.25
C LEU A 270 9.45 11.23 7.99
N ALA A 271 10.72 11.63 7.93
CA ALA A 271 11.84 10.70 7.76
C ALA A 271 11.86 9.64 8.86
N ALA A 272 11.77 10.04 10.13
CA ALA A 272 11.72 9.11 11.25
C ALA A 272 10.49 8.19 11.21
N LEU A 273 9.33 8.70 10.80
CA LEU A 273 8.13 7.89 10.61
C LEU A 273 8.31 6.84 9.50
N VAL A 274 8.89 7.24 8.36
CA VAL A 274 9.21 6.32 7.26
C VAL A 274 10.16 5.23 7.75
N LEU A 275 11.23 5.58 8.46
CA LEU A 275 12.14 4.59 9.05
C LEU A 275 11.41 3.68 10.04
N ALA A 276 10.61 4.23 10.95
CA ALA A 276 9.88 3.43 11.95
C ALA A 276 8.93 2.41 11.29
N THR A 277 8.33 2.79 10.16
CA THR A 277 7.48 1.86 9.39
C THR A 277 8.27 0.76 8.67
N HIS A 278 9.56 0.98 8.41
CA HIS A 278 10.45 0.03 7.73
C HIS A 278 11.46 -0.64 8.67
N SER A 279 11.52 -0.29 9.96
CA SER A 279 12.47 -0.87 10.92
C SER A 279 12.26 -2.39 11.05
N PRO A 280 13.22 -3.25 10.71
CA PRO A 280 12.99 -4.68 10.62
C PRO A 280 12.45 -5.25 11.94
N THR A 281 11.29 -5.92 11.90
CA THR A 281 10.78 -6.69 13.05
C THR A 281 11.32 -8.12 13.04
N GLU A 282 11.62 -8.67 11.86
CA GLU A 282 12.37 -9.91 11.61
C GLU A 282 12.74 -9.88 10.12
N ALA A 283 14.03 -10.01 9.77
CA ALA A 283 14.61 -10.29 8.44
C ALA A 283 13.84 -9.86 7.17
N GLU A 284 13.25 -8.65 7.14
CA GLU A 284 12.62 -8.08 5.94
C GLU A 284 13.58 -7.12 5.22
N HIS A 285 13.51 -7.17 3.89
CA HIS A 285 14.27 -6.36 2.94
C HIS A 285 14.38 -4.89 3.37
N SER A 286 15.62 -4.41 3.35
CA SER A 286 15.98 -3.01 3.56
C SER A 286 15.44 -2.16 2.40
N PRO A 287 14.80 -1.00 2.64
CA PRO A 287 14.28 -0.17 1.56
C PRO A 287 15.41 0.55 0.80
N ASP A 288 15.24 0.66 -0.52
CA ASP A 288 16.13 1.43 -1.38
C ASP A 288 16.11 2.94 -1.01
N MET A 289 17.22 3.63 -1.23
CA MET A 289 17.34 5.07 -0.96
C MET A 289 16.31 5.88 -1.75
N ASP A 290 16.06 5.50 -3.01
CA ASP A 290 15.06 6.15 -3.87
C ASP A 290 13.62 5.98 -3.36
N VAL A 291 13.34 4.84 -2.71
CA VAL A 291 12.03 4.61 -2.08
C VAL A 291 11.89 5.52 -0.87
N LEU A 292 12.89 5.55 0.02
CA LEU A 292 12.87 6.43 1.20
C LEU A 292 12.71 7.90 0.82
N ALA A 293 13.46 8.36 -0.19
CA ALA A 293 13.42 9.72 -0.69
C ALA A 293 12.03 10.09 -1.23
N ARG A 294 11.42 9.19 -2.00
CA ARG A 294 10.06 9.36 -2.54
C ARG A 294 9.01 9.46 -1.43
N LEU A 295 9.08 8.59 -0.42
CA LEU A 295 8.13 8.61 0.69
C LEU A 295 8.23 9.92 1.50
N CYS A 296 9.45 10.42 1.67
CA CYS A 296 9.72 11.67 2.37
C CYS A 296 9.40 12.93 1.55
N GLY A 297 9.22 12.83 0.22
CA GLY A 297 9.08 14.00 -0.65
C GLY A 297 10.38 14.76 -0.86
N HIS A 298 11.51 14.06 -0.86
CA HIS A 298 12.86 14.61 -0.95
C HIS A 298 13.66 13.97 -2.08
N SER A 299 14.79 14.60 -2.42
CA SER A 299 15.82 13.94 -3.22
C SER A 299 16.60 12.91 -2.37
N PRO A 300 17.29 11.95 -3.00
CA PRO A 300 18.18 11.03 -2.28
C PRO A 300 19.24 11.76 -1.44
N GLN A 301 19.80 12.87 -1.95
CA GLN A 301 20.78 13.68 -1.21
C GLN A 301 20.17 14.32 0.04
N GLN A 302 19.01 14.97 -0.08
CA GLN A 302 18.30 15.56 1.06
C GLN A 302 17.91 14.50 2.09
N THR A 303 17.58 13.30 1.62
CA THR A 303 17.25 12.17 2.50
C THR A 303 18.47 11.74 3.33
N ARG A 304 19.67 11.67 2.74
CA ARG A 304 20.92 11.41 3.48
C ARG A 304 21.17 12.47 4.56
N GLU A 305 21.03 13.74 4.22
CA GLU A 305 21.20 14.83 5.20
C GLU A 305 20.20 14.74 6.37
N LEU A 306 18.98 14.26 6.11
CA LEU A 306 18.00 14.01 7.17
C LEU A 306 18.39 12.82 8.04
N LEU A 307 18.92 11.73 7.45
CA LEU A 307 19.45 10.59 8.20
C LEU A 307 20.63 10.99 9.09
N ASP A 308 21.53 11.84 8.58
CA ASP A 308 22.64 12.39 9.36
C ASP A 308 22.13 13.21 10.54
N ARG A 309 21.13 14.08 10.33
CA ARG A 309 20.49 14.83 11.43
C ARG A 309 19.80 13.92 12.44
N LEU A 310 19.24 12.78 12.01
CA LEU A 310 18.64 11.80 12.92
C LEU A 310 19.70 11.11 13.79
N VAL A 311 20.92 10.92 13.28
CA VAL A 311 22.07 10.45 14.08
C VAL A 311 22.55 11.54 15.03
N THR A 312 22.72 12.79 14.55
CA THR A 312 23.15 13.91 15.41
C THR A 312 22.18 14.17 16.56
N THR A 313 20.88 13.95 16.35
CA THR A 313 19.84 14.11 17.39
C THR A 313 19.70 12.90 18.30
N GLY A 314 20.51 11.85 18.11
CA GLY A 314 20.46 10.61 18.89
C GLY A 314 19.21 9.77 18.66
N THR A 315 18.44 10.06 17.59
CA THR A 315 17.26 9.26 17.24
C THR A 315 17.66 7.94 16.57
N LEU A 316 18.76 7.97 15.80
CA LEU A 316 19.45 6.81 15.25
C LEU A 316 20.84 6.72 15.89
N SER A 317 21.36 5.51 16.06
CA SER A 317 22.77 5.34 16.45
C SER A 317 23.69 5.44 15.24
N ALA A 318 23.30 4.84 14.10
CA ALA A 318 24.03 4.89 12.85
C ALA A 318 23.12 4.59 11.66
N TRP A 319 23.55 4.96 10.45
CA TRP A 319 22.96 4.52 9.20
C TRP A 319 24.05 4.24 8.15
N GLN A 320 23.75 3.39 7.18
CA GLN A 320 24.63 3.00 6.09
C GLN A 320 23.84 2.88 4.79
N HIS A 321 24.46 3.24 3.67
CA HIS A 321 23.88 3.07 2.33
C HIS A 321 24.79 2.19 1.48
N ASN A 322 24.30 1.02 1.09
CA ASN A 322 25.00 0.15 0.18
C ASN A 322 24.79 0.65 -1.25
N ARG A 323 25.81 1.31 -1.82
CA ARG A 323 25.71 1.86 -3.18
C ARG A 323 25.58 0.80 -4.28
N VAL A 324 25.90 -0.46 -3.99
CA VAL A 324 25.80 -1.55 -4.96
C VAL A 324 24.36 -2.06 -5.07
N THR A 325 23.66 -2.19 -3.93
CA THR A 325 22.26 -2.66 -3.89
C THR A 325 21.25 -1.53 -3.76
N ASP A 326 21.70 -0.30 -3.55
CA ASP A 326 20.94 0.90 -3.17
C ASP A 326 20.19 0.82 -1.82
N GLU A 327 20.43 -0.23 -1.04
CA GLU A 327 19.74 -0.48 0.23
C GLU A 327 20.25 0.43 1.36
N VAL A 328 19.34 0.85 2.24
CA VAL A 328 19.65 1.74 3.36
C VAL A 328 19.42 1.04 4.69
N PHE A 329 20.49 0.81 5.43
CA PHE A 329 20.45 0.20 6.75
C PHE A 329 20.53 1.26 7.83
N TRP A 330 19.83 1.07 8.95
CA TRP A 330 19.95 1.94 10.12
C TRP A 330 19.88 1.14 11.40
N GLN A 331 20.48 1.71 12.44
CA GLN A 331 20.52 1.15 13.78
C GLN A 331 19.83 2.11 14.74
N LEU A 332 19.05 1.53 15.65
CA LEU A 332 18.39 2.26 16.72
C LEU A 332 19.36 2.37 17.91
N PRO A 333 19.28 3.45 18.70
CA PRO A 333 20.00 3.52 19.96
C PRO A 333 19.64 2.33 20.83
N GLN A 334 20.64 1.63 21.36
CA GLN A 334 20.40 0.59 22.36
C GLN A 334 19.76 1.27 23.57
N SER A 335 18.56 0.84 23.94
CA SER A 335 17.90 1.33 25.16
C SER A 335 18.77 0.88 26.34
N GLN A 336 19.51 1.80 26.96
CA GLN A 336 20.13 1.54 28.25
C GLN A 336 18.99 1.29 29.25
N THR A 337 18.79 0.02 29.60
CA THR A 337 17.98 -0.40 30.76
C THR A 337 18.66 -0.02 32.05
#